data_AF-A0A7W6E8G9-F1
#
_entry.id   AF-A0A7W6E8G9-F1
#
_cell.length_a   1.000
_cell.length_b   1.000
_cell.length_c   1.000
_cell.angle_alpha   90.00
_cell.angle_beta   90.00
_cell.angle_gamma   90.00
#
_symmetry.space_group_name_H-M   'P 1'
#
loop_
_entity.id
_entity.type
_entity.pdbx_description
1 polymer ?
#
loop_
_entity_poly.entity_id
_entity_poly.type
_entity_poly.pdbx_seq_one_letter_code
_entity_poly.pdbx_strand_id
1 'polypeptide(L)'
;MKTLQQQIASAESKLARLRTKKKASDTRVKIVVGAVVAKAALESPQAAAKLAALLRERVTRDLDVKELQPLLSDLDEKAAQDG
;
A
#
# COMPACT_ATOMS: atom_id res chain seq x y z
N MET A 1 44.79 -0.46 12.58
CA MET A 1 43.71 0.44 13.06
C MET A 1 42.97 0.96 11.83
N LYS A 2 41.64 0.88 11.77
CA LYS A 2 40.88 1.41 10.60
C LYS A 2 40.97 2.93 10.60
N THR A 3 41.23 3.53 9.43
CA THR A 3 41.28 4.99 9.30
C THR A 3 39.89 5.59 9.56
N LEU A 4 39.82 6.87 9.94
CA LEU A 4 38.53 7.54 10.18
C LEU A 4 37.59 7.46 8.96
N GLN A 5 38.13 7.61 7.75
CA GLN A 5 37.35 7.44 6.51
C GLN A 5 36.76 6.03 6.37
N GLN A 6 37.52 4.98 6.72
CA GLN A 6 37.01 3.61 6.69
C GLN A 6 35.91 3.37 7.73
N GLN A 7 36.00 4.04 8.89
CA GLN A 7 34.96 3.96 9.92
C GLN A 7 33.68 4.67 9.45
N ILE A 8 33.79 5.84 8.82
CA ILE A 8 32.67 6.58 8.23
C ILE A 8 31.98 5.72 7.15
N ALA A 9 32.74 5.20 6.19
CA ALA A 9 32.19 4.38 5.10
C ALA A 9 31.46 3.13 5.62
N SER A 10 31.97 2.51 6.69
CA SER A 10 31.33 1.36 7.33
C SER A 10 30.01 1.74 8.02
N ALA A 11 29.97 2.89 8.70
CA ALA A 11 28.77 3.40 9.37
C ALA A 11 27.69 3.78 8.34
N GLU A 12 28.06 4.48 7.27
CA GLU A 12 27.15 4.84 6.16
C GLU A 12 26.56 3.60 5.49
N SER A 13 27.40 2.59 5.22
CA SER A 13 26.95 1.30 4.66
C SER A 13 25.95 0.60 5.57
N LYS A 14 26.20 0.61 6.90
CA LYS A 14 25.28 0.03 7.87
C LYS A 14 23.97 0.80 7.92
N LEU A 15 24.03 2.14 7.91
CA LEU A 15 22.86 3.00 7.89
C LEU A 15 22.00 2.78 6.63
N ALA A 16 22.63 2.68 5.46
CA ALA A 16 21.94 2.40 4.21
C ALA A 16 21.18 1.06 4.27
N ARG A 17 21.82 0.00 4.78
CA ARG A 17 21.17 -1.32 4.97
C ARG A 17 19.97 -1.24 5.92
N LEU A 18 20.11 -0.54 7.04
CA LEU A 18 19.02 -0.36 8.00
C LEU A 18 17.85 0.42 7.39
N ARG A 19 18.12 1.47 6.62
CA ARG A 19 17.09 2.23 5.88
C ARG A 19 16.35 1.35 4.87
N THR A 20 17.06 0.52 4.11
CA THR A 20 16.46 -0.43 3.17
C THR A 20 15.58 -1.45 3.89
N LYS A 21 16.05 -2.02 5.01
CA LYS A 21 15.27 -2.97 5.82
C LYS A 21 14.00 -2.32 6.36
N LYS A 22 14.09 -1.07 6.84
CA LYS A 22 12.93 -0.31 7.31
C LYS A 22 11.91 -0.09 6.18
N LYS A 23 12.36 0.40 5.01
CA LYS A 23 11.49 0.61 3.85
C LYS A 23 10.79 -0.68 3.43
N ALA A 24 11.51 -1.80 3.39
CA ALA A 24 10.93 -3.10 3.06
C ALA A 24 9.86 -3.54 4.08
N SER A 25 10.11 -3.31 5.37
CA SER A 25 9.13 -3.58 6.44
C SER A 25 7.88 -2.71 6.28
N ASP A 26 8.06 -1.40 6.08
CA ASP A 26 6.95 -0.46 5.93
C ASP A 26 6.11 -0.79 4.68
N THR A 27 6.76 -1.16 3.56
CA THR A 27 6.07 -1.64 2.36
C THR A 27 5.26 -2.91 2.64
N ARG A 28 5.84 -3.88 3.37
CA ARG A 28 5.13 -5.12 3.72
C ARG A 28 3.87 -4.85 4.54
N VAL A 29 3.95 -3.99 5.55
CA VAL A 29 2.80 -3.62 6.38
C VAL A 29 1.69 -3.01 5.52
N LYS A 30 2.02 -2.08 4.61
CA LYS A 30 1.03 -1.48 3.70
C LYS A 30 0.34 -2.50 2.80
N ILE A 31 1.10 -3.48 2.27
CA ILE A 31 0.53 -4.55 1.44
C ILE A 31 -0.44 -5.41 2.25
N VAL A 32 -0.03 -5.85 3.45
CA VAL A 32 -0.88 -6.72 4.30
C VAL A 32 -2.15 -5.99 4.72
N VAL A 33 -2.04 -4.75 5.19
CA VAL A 33 -3.21 -3.94 5.57
C VAL A 33 -4.12 -3.69 4.37
N GLY A 34 -3.56 -3.30 3.22
CA GLY A 34 -4.33 -3.08 1.99
C GLY A 34 -5.10 -4.33 1.55
N ALA A 35 -4.47 -5.50 1.59
CA ALA A 35 -5.12 -6.77 1.24
C ALA A 35 -6.27 -7.12 2.20
N VAL A 36 -6.08 -6.93 3.51
CA VAL A 36 -7.12 -7.19 4.51
C VAL A 36 -8.29 -6.24 4.33
N VAL A 37 -8.04 -4.93 4.15
CA VAL A 37 -9.09 -3.93 3.95
C VAL A 37 -9.87 -4.17 2.66
N ALA A 38 -9.18 -4.47 1.55
CA ALA A 38 -9.83 -4.78 0.28
C ALA A 38 -10.75 -6.00 0.39
N LYS A 39 -10.29 -7.07 1.05
CA LYS A 39 -11.10 -8.27 1.28
C LYS A 39 -12.30 -7.99 2.19
N ALA A 40 -12.08 -7.32 3.33
CA ALA A 40 -13.14 -7.00 4.28
C ALA A 40 -14.22 -6.09 3.66
N ALA A 41 -13.84 -5.18 2.77
CA ALA A 41 -14.80 -4.33 2.08
C ALA A 41 -15.77 -5.13 1.20
N LEU A 42 -15.34 -6.26 0.64
CA LEU A 42 -16.19 -7.12 -0.18
C LEU A 42 -17.18 -7.97 0.63
N GLU A 43 -17.13 -7.93 1.97
CA GLU A 43 -18.03 -8.71 2.82
C GLU A 43 -19.39 -8.02 3.02
N SER A 44 -19.48 -6.69 2.86
CA SER A 44 -20.76 -5.96 2.95
C SER A 44 -20.91 -4.90 1.86
N PRO A 45 -22.13 -4.71 1.31
CA PRO A 45 -22.36 -3.70 0.27
C PRO A 45 -21.97 -2.28 0.70
N GLN A 46 -22.24 -1.91 1.96
CA GLN A 46 -21.92 -0.57 2.46
C GLN A 46 -20.41 -0.33 2.58
N ALA A 47 -19.64 -1.35 2.98
CA ALA A 47 -18.19 -1.23 3.07
C ALA A 47 -17.55 -1.13 1.67
N ALA A 48 -18.07 -1.90 0.71
CA ALA A 48 -17.63 -1.85 -0.67
C ALA A 48 -17.83 -0.45 -1.28
N ALA A 49 -19.03 0.13 -1.11
CA ALA A 49 -19.35 1.48 -1.57
C ALA A 49 -18.39 2.54 -0.97
N LYS A 50 -18.14 2.46 0.34
CA LYS A 50 -17.24 3.40 1.04
C LYS A 50 -15.81 3.29 0.54
N LEU A 51 -15.29 2.08 0.35
CA LEU A 51 -13.92 1.90 -0.13
C LEU A 51 -13.78 2.37 -1.59
N ALA A 52 -14.74 2.06 -2.45
CA ALA A 52 -14.73 2.49 -3.84
C ALA A 52 -14.75 4.03 -3.96
N ALA A 53 -15.60 4.70 -3.18
CA ALA A 53 -15.63 6.17 -3.12
C ALA A 53 -14.30 6.76 -2.65
N LEU A 54 -13.72 6.21 -1.58
CA LEU A 54 -12.43 6.67 -1.05
C LEU A 54 -11.28 6.50 -2.07
N LEU A 55 -11.23 5.37 -2.76
CA LEU A 55 -10.22 5.11 -3.79
C LEU A 55 -10.34 6.10 -4.95
N ARG A 56 -11.56 6.37 -5.41
CA ARG A 56 -11.83 7.38 -6.45
C ARG A 56 -11.49 8.80 -6.03
N GLU A 57 -11.68 9.15 -4.76
CA GLU A 57 -11.32 10.47 -4.22
C GLU A 57 -9.80 10.65 -4.11
N ARG A 58 -9.07 9.59 -3.71
CA ARG A 58 -7.68 9.71 -3.26
C ARG A 58 -6.64 9.26 -4.29
N VAL A 59 -7.01 8.44 -5.25
CA VAL A 59 -6.09 7.94 -6.27
C VAL A 59 -6.29 8.75 -7.54
N THR A 60 -5.36 9.66 -7.79
CA THR A 60 -5.48 10.67 -8.88
C THR A 60 -4.49 10.47 -10.01
N ARG A 61 -3.51 9.58 -9.86
CA ARG A 61 -2.54 9.27 -10.90
C ARG A 61 -3.14 8.26 -11.89
N ASP A 62 -3.20 8.61 -13.16
CA ASP A 62 -3.86 7.82 -14.22
C ASP A 62 -3.41 6.34 -14.25
N LEU A 63 -2.12 6.08 -14.07
CA LEU A 63 -1.61 4.71 -14.02
C LEU A 63 -2.22 3.92 -12.86
N ASP A 64 -2.26 4.52 -11.67
CA ASP A 64 -2.77 3.87 -10.46
C ASP A 64 -4.30 3.70 -10.58
N VAL A 65 -5.01 4.68 -11.14
CA VAL A 65 -6.44 4.59 -11.43
C VAL A 65 -6.73 3.43 -12.37
N LYS A 66 -5.91 3.25 -13.41
CA LYS A 66 -6.05 2.13 -14.37
C LYS A 66 -5.79 0.78 -13.70
N GLU A 67 -4.76 0.69 -12.86
CA GLU A 67 -4.42 -0.53 -12.13
C GLU A 67 -5.50 -0.95 -11.12
N LEU A 68 -6.21 0.03 -10.52
CA LEU A 68 -7.28 -0.23 -9.56
C LEU A 68 -8.63 -0.61 -10.20
N GLN A 69 -8.80 -0.45 -11.51
CA GLN A 69 -10.08 -0.73 -12.19
C GLN A 69 -10.68 -2.10 -11.84
N PRO A 70 -9.93 -3.22 -11.82
CA PRO A 70 -10.50 -4.51 -11.46
C PRO A 70 -11.10 -4.53 -10.05
N LEU A 71 -10.38 -3.97 -9.06
CA LEU A 71 -10.88 -3.90 -7.68
C LEU A 71 -12.09 -2.96 -7.58
N LEU A 72 -12.08 -1.83 -8.29
CA LEU A 72 -13.22 -0.91 -8.31
C LEU A 72 -14.47 -1.58 -8.88
N SER A 73 -14.34 -2.39 -9.93
CA SER A 73 -15.46 -3.16 -10.48
C SER A 73 -16.02 -4.14 -9.44
N ASP A 74 -15.16 -4.94 -8.78
CA ASP A 74 -15.61 -5.89 -7.74
C ASP A 74 -16.34 -5.17 -6.59
N LEU A 75 -15.84 -4.01 -6.18
CA LEU A 75 -16.45 -3.20 -5.13
C LEU A 75 -17.79 -2.60 -5.56
N ASP A 76 -17.91 -2.13 -6.81
CA ASP A 76 -19.17 -1.60 -7.33
C ASP A 76 -20.23 -2.70 -7.46
N GLU A 77 -19.85 -3.88 -7.95
CA GLU A 77 -20.74 -5.05 -8.01
C GLU A 77 -21.23 -5.45 -6.63
N LYS A 78 -20.34 -5.45 -5.62
CA LYS A 78 -20.73 -5.74 -4.25
C LYS A 78 -21.63 -4.66 -3.67
N ALA A 79 -21.34 -3.39 -3.93
CA ALA A 79 -22.12 -2.25 -3.46
C ALA A 79 -23.55 -2.23 -4.04
N ALA A 80 -23.71 -2.65 -5.29
CA ALA A 80 -25.01 -2.73 -5.95
C ALA A 80 -25.96 -3.75 -5.31
N GLN A 81 -25.47 -4.67 -4.48
CA GLN A 81 -26.30 -5.65 -3.76
C GLN A 81 -27.07 -5.05 -2.56
N ASP A 82 -26.86 -3.78 -2.22
CA ASP A 82 -27.64 -3.07 -1.19
C ASP A 82 -28.97 -2.49 -1.69
N GLY A 83 -29.21 -2.58 -3.02
CA GLY A 83 -30.37 -2.02 -3.71
C GLY A 83 -31.50 -3.00 -3.94
#